data_AF-A0A0L8GAP7-F1
#
_entry.id   AF-A0A0L8GAP7-F1
#
_cell.length_a   1.000
_cell.length_b   1.000
_cell.length_c   1.000
_cell.angle_alpha   90.00
_cell.angle_beta   90.00
_cell.angle_gamma   90.00
#
_symmetry.space_group_name_H-M   'P 1'
#
loop_
_entity.id
_entity.type
_entity.pdbx_description
1 polymer ?
#
loop_
_entity_poly.entity_id
_entity_poly.type
_entity_poly.pdbx_seq_one_letter_code
_entity_poly.pdbx_strand_id
1 'polypeptide(L)'
;MSWASEIYLHAQARLDNRWLTINLQDVFVREGLSRLWNDLVCNGELISGAAKDVINAAGVLAKKGESGLYFCGSATSGCTEDTCQPDYGCNCAPCQYLDHADQEEKEKEFKRTKIATSMIDSWTWDSQPGWYFLYFFIDDH
;
A
#
# COMPACT_ATOMS: atom_id res chain seq x y z
N MET A 1 26.75 5.95 0.30
CA MET A 1 26.20 4.72 -0.29
C MET A 1 25.30 4.08 0.76
N SER A 2 23.99 4.27 0.64
CA SER A 2 23.01 3.62 1.52
C SER A 2 22.45 2.42 0.76
N TRP A 3 22.74 1.21 1.24
CA TRP A 3 22.11 -0.04 0.78
C TRP A 3 21.17 -0.57 1.87
N ALA A 4 20.32 0.28 2.42
CA ALA A 4 19.24 -0.20 3.27
C ALA A 4 18.06 -0.57 2.36
N SER A 5 17.96 -1.85 2.00
CA SER A 5 16.73 -2.38 1.40
C SER A 5 15.59 -2.17 2.39
N GLU A 6 14.56 -1.45 1.96
CA GLU A 6 13.40 -1.13 2.81
C GLU A 6 12.64 -2.42 3.15
N ILE A 7 12.28 -2.61 4.42
CA ILE A 7 11.61 -3.83 4.90
C ILE A 7 10.16 -3.50 5.23
N TYR A 8 9.24 -4.24 4.63
CA TYR A 8 7.80 -4.05 4.81
C TYR A 8 7.19 -5.24 5.57
N LEU A 9 6.22 -4.93 6.42
CA LEU A 9 5.37 -5.93 7.07
C LEU A 9 4.21 -6.28 6.14
N HIS A 10 4.11 -7.55 5.76
CA HIS A 10 2.98 -8.14 5.04
C HIS A 10 2.22 -9.08 5.99
N ALA A 11 1.26 -8.51 6.71
CA ALA A 11 0.40 -9.27 7.62
C ALA A 11 -0.44 -10.27 6.82
N GLN A 12 -0.40 -11.55 7.19
CA GLN A 12 -1.13 -12.61 6.52
C GLN A 12 -2.40 -12.95 7.29
N ALA A 13 -3.55 -12.97 6.62
CA ALA A 13 -4.85 -13.23 7.25
C ALA A 13 -4.91 -14.54 8.07
N ARG A 14 -4.15 -15.58 7.65
CA ARG A 14 -4.05 -16.85 8.40
C ARG A 14 -3.40 -16.71 9.79
N LEU A 15 -2.75 -15.58 10.06
CA LEU A 15 -2.01 -15.26 11.29
C LEU A 15 -2.71 -14.19 12.14
N ASP A 16 -3.88 -13.67 11.75
CA ASP A 16 -4.58 -12.58 12.47
C ASP A 16 -4.81 -12.90 13.96
N ASN A 17 -5.18 -14.14 14.27
CA ASN A 17 -5.41 -14.57 15.66
C ASN A 17 -4.14 -14.46 16.53
N ARG A 18 -2.95 -14.56 15.93
CA ARG A 18 -1.68 -14.43 16.65
C ARG A 18 -1.43 -13.00 17.08
N TRP A 19 -1.81 -12.02 16.25
CA TRP A 19 -1.65 -10.60 16.55
C TRP A 19 -2.42 -10.19 17.81
N LEU A 20 -3.54 -10.87 18.09
CA LEU A 20 -4.31 -10.70 19.33
C LEU A 20 -3.58 -11.19 20.59
N THR A 21 -2.56 -12.04 20.43
CA THR A 21 -1.81 -12.68 21.52
C THR A 21 -0.40 -12.11 21.71
N ILE A 22 0.04 -11.20 20.84
CA ILE A 22 1.36 -10.58 20.92
C ILE A 22 1.42 -9.64 22.12
N ASN A 23 2.42 -9.84 22.99
CA ASN A 23 2.75 -8.88 24.03
C ASN A 23 3.66 -7.78 23.47
N LEU A 24 3.09 -6.63 23.15
CA LEU A 24 3.82 -5.49 22.60
C LEU A 24 4.90 -4.93 23.55
N GLN A 25 4.75 -5.13 24.87
CA GLN A 25 5.75 -4.64 25.82
C GLN A 25 7.09 -5.38 25.69
N ASP A 26 7.07 -6.66 25.31
CA ASP A 26 8.29 -7.48 25.14
C ASP A 26 9.16 -6.96 23.98
N VAL A 27 8.53 -6.33 22.98
CA VAL A 27 9.22 -5.79 21.78
C VAL A 27 10.17 -4.64 22.11
N PHE A 28 9.95 -3.94 23.22
CA PHE A 28 10.83 -2.84 23.64
C PHE A 28 12.12 -3.30 24.31
N VAL A 29 12.31 -4.61 24.46
CA VAL A 29 13.56 -5.22 24.94
C VAL A 29 14.26 -5.91 23.78
N ARG A 30 15.60 -5.88 23.76
CA ARG A 30 16.41 -6.39 22.65
C ARG A 30 16.07 -7.85 22.29
N GLU A 31 15.94 -8.71 23.30
CA GLU A 31 15.62 -10.12 23.15
C GLU A 31 14.22 -10.32 22.59
N GLY A 32 13.23 -9.57 23.09
CA GLY A 32 11.85 -9.63 22.59
C GLY A 32 11.72 -9.11 21.15
N LEU A 33 12.41 -8.02 20.81
CA LEU A 33 12.50 -7.54 19.42
C LEU A 33 13.12 -8.59 18.50
N SER A 34 14.23 -9.21 18.93
CA SER A 34 14.93 -10.23 18.13
C SER A 34 14.06 -11.48 17.92
N ARG A 35 13.31 -11.90 18.96
CA ARG A 35 12.33 -12.98 18.86
C ARG A 35 11.21 -12.63 17.88
N LEU A 36 10.57 -11.47 18.05
CA LEU A 36 9.50 -11.03 17.15
C LEU A 36 10.00 -10.92 15.71
N TRP A 37 11.19 -10.36 15.49
CA TRP A 37 11.79 -10.26 14.17
C TRP A 37 11.97 -11.63 13.51
N ASN A 38 12.62 -12.57 14.20
CA ASN A 38 12.82 -13.92 13.68
C ASN A 38 11.48 -14.61 13.37
N ASP A 39 10.52 -14.43 14.26
CA ASP A 39 9.16 -14.92 14.07
C ASP A 39 8.52 -14.34 12.81
N LEU A 40 8.58 -13.03 12.59
CA LEU A 40 8.02 -12.39 11.39
C LEU A 40 8.76 -12.85 10.12
N VAL A 41 10.08 -13.02 10.16
CA VAL A 41 10.85 -13.61 9.04
C VAL A 41 10.42 -15.04 8.76
N CYS A 42 10.36 -15.89 9.79
CA CYS A 42 10.00 -17.30 9.65
C CYS A 42 8.57 -17.50 9.13
N ASN A 43 7.67 -16.57 9.43
CA ASN A 43 6.29 -16.60 8.93
C ASN A 43 6.13 -15.97 7.55
N GLY A 44 7.19 -15.39 6.98
CA GLY A 44 7.14 -14.68 5.71
C GLY A 44 6.33 -13.37 5.80
N GLU A 45 6.26 -12.76 6.97
CA GLU A 45 5.59 -11.48 7.20
C GLU A 45 6.55 -10.29 6.98
N LEU A 46 7.88 -10.50 6.92
CA LEU A 46 8.84 -9.47 6.50
C LEU A 46 9.31 -9.67 5.06
N ILE A 47 9.19 -8.61 4.26
CA ILE A 47 9.60 -8.60 2.85
C ILE A 47 10.65 -7.48 2.66
N SER A 48 11.76 -7.77 1.98
CA SER A 48 12.82 -6.79 1.72
C SER A 48 12.76 -6.26 0.27
N GLY A 49 12.65 -4.94 0.11
CA GLY A 49 13.02 -4.13 -1.06
C GLY A 49 12.25 -4.33 -2.38
N ALA A 50 11.41 -3.33 -2.71
CA ALA A 50 10.95 -2.89 -4.04
C ALA A 50 10.51 -3.95 -5.09
N ALA A 51 9.52 -4.76 -4.75
CA ALA A 51 8.44 -5.10 -5.66
C ALA A 51 7.25 -5.51 -4.80
N LYS A 52 6.11 -4.84 -4.97
CA LYS A 52 4.83 -5.39 -4.52
C LYS A 52 4.63 -6.67 -5.31
N ASP A 53 5.16 -7.76 -4.79
CA ASP A 53 4.96 -9.10 -5.33
C ASP A 53 3.49 -9.44 -5.03
N VAL A 54 2.63 -9.20 -6.02
CA VAL A 54 1.18 -9.38 -5.92
C VAL A 54 0.80 -10.61 -6.72
N ILE A 55 -0.02 -11.47 -6.14
CA ILE A 55 -0.54 -12.64 -6.86
C ILE A 55 -1.62 -12.15 -7.83
N ASN A 56 -1.45 -12.45 -9.12
CA ASN A 56 -2.42 -12.11 -10.15
C ASN A 56 -3.61 -13.09 -10.15
N ALA A 57 -4.62 -12.82 -10.99
CA ALA A 57 -5.81 -13.67 -11.10
C ALA A 57 -5.52 -15.12 -11.57
N ALA A 58 -4.32 -15.38 -12.12
CA ALA A 58 -3.87 -16.72 -12.49
C ALA A 58 -3.11 -17.45 -11.35
N GLY A 59 -3.04 -16.86 -10.16
CA GLY A 59 -2.35 -17.45 -9.01
C GLY A 59 -0.82 -17.34 -9.10
N VAL A 60 -0.28 -16.53 -10.02
CA VAL A 60 1.16 -16.36 -10.20
C VAL A 60 1.61 -15.04 -9.59
N LEU A 61 2.81 -15.06 -9.00
CA LEU A 61 3.47 -13.88 -8.48
C LEU A 61 3.79 -12.90 -9.60
N ALA A 62 3.29 -11.66 -9.50
CA ALA A 62 3.57 -10.57 -10.42
C ALA A 62 4.33 -9.45 -9.70
N LYS A 63 5.30 -8.86 -10.39
CA LYS A 63 6.15 -7.78 -9.89
C LYS A 63 5.90 -6.50 -10.68
N LYS A 64 5.90 -5.37 -9.99
CA LYS A 64 5.80 -4.06 -10.64
C LYS A 64 7.16 -3.65 -11.22
N GLY A 65 7.22 -3.45 -12.53
CA GLY A 65 8.41 -2.96 -13.24
C GLY A 65 8.58 -1.45 -13.12
N GLU A 66 9.68 -0.93 -13.69
CA GLU A 66 10.00 0.50 -13.69
C GLU A 66 8.98 1.35 -14.45
N SER A 67 8.31 0.76 -15.44
CA SER A 67 7.18 1.37 -16.16
C SER A 67 5.94 1.59 -15.30
N GLY A 68 5.91 1.04 -14.08
CA GLY A 68 4.76 1.07 -13.19
C GLY A 68 3.70 0.01 -13.49
N LEU A 69 3.98 -0.92 -14.41
CA LEU A 69 3.11 -2.04 -14.76
C LEU A 69 3.55 -3.35 -14.08
N TYR A 70 2.62 -4.28 -13.84
CA TYR A 70 2.88 -5.60 -13.25
C TYR A 70 3.25 -6.64 -14.31
N PHE A 71 4.21 -7.52 -14.01
CA PHE A 71 4.66 -8.61 -14.89
C PHE A 71 4.94 -9.88 -14.08
N CYS A 72 4.48 -11.04 -14.54
CA CYS A 72 4.62 -12.31 -13.82
C CYS A 72 5.68 -13.25 -14.38
N GLY A 73 6.31 -12.92 -15.52
CA GLY A 73 7.35 -13.75 -16.14
C GLY A 73 6.86 -15.12 -16.64
N SER A 74 5.55 -15.40 -16.61
CA SER A 74 5.01 -16.66 -17.12
C SER A 74 4.95 -16.66 -18.64
N ALA A 75 4.95 -17.86 -19.23
CA ALA A 75 4.78 -18.02 -20.66
C ALA A 75 3.39 -17.52 -21.11
N THR A 76 3.35 -16.73 -22.17
CA THR A 76 2.15 -16.13 -22.75
C THR A 76 2.07 -16.47 -24.23
N SER A 77 0.99 -17.10 -24.66
CA SER A 77 0.76 -17.39 -26.07
C SER A 77 0.39 -16.13 -26.85
N GLY A 78 1.08 -15.86 -27.97
CA GLY A 78 0.70 -14.80 -28.91
C GLY A 78 1.54 -13.52 -28.81
N CYS A 79 2.72 -13.59 -28.19
CA CYS A 79 3.64 -12.47 -28.02
C CYS A 79 5.03 -12.79 -28.58
N THR A 80 5.78 -11.78 -28.97
CA THR A 80 7.06 -11.92 -29.69
C THR A 80 8.11 -12.74 -28.95
N GLU A 81 8.13 -12.71 -27.62
CA GLU A 81 9.06 -13.47 -26.76
C GLU A 81 8.38 -14.50 -25.86
N ASP A 82 7.10 -14.82 -26.15
CA ASP A 82 6.27 -15.81 -25.44
C ASP A 82 6.29 -15.69 -23.89
N THR A 83 6.66 -14.53 -23.32
CA THR A 83 6.83 -14.34 -21.87
C THR A 83 6.31 -12.98 -21.41
N CYS A 84 5.76 -12.93 -20.19
CA CYS A 84 5.28 -11.69 -19.58
C CYS A 84 6.41 -10.82 -19.00
N GLN A 85 6.90 -9.83 -19.75
CA GLN A 85 8.04 -8.99 -19.38
C GLN A 85 7.93 -7.52 -19.88
N PRO A 86 8.71 -6.56 -19.31
CA PRO A 86 8.58 -5.12 -19.60
C PRO A 86 9.15 -4.64 -20.95
N ASP A 87 10.32 -5.12 -21.38
CA ASP A 87 11.07 -4.48 -22.49
C ASP A 87 10.67 -5.00 -23.88
N TYR A 88 10.45 -6.31 -23.99
CA TYR A 88 10.19 -7.00 -25.27
C TYR A 88 9.06 -8.03 -25.18
N GLY A 89 8.49 -8.18 -23.97
CA GLY A 89 7.39 -9.06 -23.69
C GLY A 89 6.03 -8.37 -23.79
N CYS A 90 4.99 -9.13 -23.52
CA CYS A 90 3.65 -8.58 -23.34
C CYS A 90 3.29 -8.53 -21.86
N ASN A 91 2.45 -7.58 -21.47
CA ASN A 91 1.73 -7.68 -20.21
C ASN A 91 0.57 -8.69 -20.37
N CYS A 92 0.55 -9.77 -19.59
CA CYS A 92 -0.47 -10.79 -19.69
C CYS A 92 -1.80 -10.31 -19.09
N ALA A 93 -2.95 -10.81 -19.59
CA ALA A 93 -4.26 -10.37 -19.11
C ALA A 93 -4.44 -10.41 -17.57
N PRO A 94 -3.94 -11.44 -16.85
CA PRO A 94 -3.95 -11.42 -15.38
C PRO A 94 -3.17 -10.27 -14.73
N CYS A 95 -2.05 -9.86 -15.31
CA CYS A 95 -1.24 -8.74 -14.83
C CYS A 95 -1.85 -7.39 -15.23
N GLN A 96 -2.43 -7.27 -16.42
CA GLN A 96 -3.17 -6.08 -16.84
C GLN A 96 -4.32 -5.77 -15.88
N TYR A 97 -4.98 -6.80 -15.35
CA TYR A 97 -6.01 -6.60 -14.34
C TYR A 97 -5.47 -5.95 -13.05
N LEU A 98 -4.26 -6.34 -12.61
CA LEU A 98 -3.59 -5.70 -11.47
C LEU A 98 -3.25 -4.24 -11.76
N ASP A 99 -2.84 -3.93 -13.00
CA ASP A 99 -2.54 -2.56 -13.42
C ASP A 99 -3.78 -1.68 -13.36
N HIS A 100 -4.90 -2.16 -13.91
CA HIS A 100 -6.17 -1.45 -13.87
C HIS A 100 -6.67 -1.25 -12.43
N ALA A 101 -6.59 -2.28 -11.59
CA ALA A 101 -6.99 -2.18 -10.19
C ALA A 101 -6.16 -1.15 -9.41
N ASP A 102 -4.83 -1.18 -9.57
CA ASP A 102 -3.92 -0.21 -8.93
C ASP A 102 -4.16 1.22 -9.44
N GLN A 103 -4.48 1.39 -10.72
CA GLN A 103 -4.86 2.68 -11.28
C GLN A 103 -6.19 3.20 -10.70
N GLU A 104 -7.22 2.34 -10.61
CA GLU A 104 -8.50 2.73 -10.01
C GLU A 104 -8.36 3.14 -8.54
N GLU A 105 -7.54 2.44 -7.77
CA GLU A 105 -7.27 2.79 -6.37
C GLU A 105 -6.58 4.15 -6.28
N LYS A 106 -5.55 4.40 -7.11
CA LYS A 106 -4.89 5.70 -7.18
C LYS A 106 -5.84 6.83 -7.58
N GLU A 107 -6.75 6.59 -8.51
CA GLU A 107 -7.77 7.57 -8.89
C GLU A 107 -8.76 7.85 -7.76
N LYS A 108 -9.18 6.82 -7.02
CA LYS A 108 -10.05 6.96 -5.84
C LYS A 108 -9.34 7.75 -4.74
N GLU A 109 -8.07 7.45 -4.49
CA GLU A 109 -7.26 8.17 -3.52
C GLU A 109 -7.05 9.63 -3.94
N PHE A 110 -6.70 9.88 -5.20
CA PHE A 110 -6.58 11.25 -5.74
C PHE A 110 -7.88 12.05 -5.59
N LYS A 111 -9.04 11.43 -5.88
CA LYS A 111 -10.35 12.06 -5.68
C LYS A 111 -10.61 12.38 -4.20
N ARG A 112 -10.34 11.44 -3.29
CA ARG A 112 -10.50 11.64 -1.84
C ARG A 112 -9.62 12.77 -1.34
N THR A 113 -8.34 12.79 -1.73
CA THR A 113 -7.40 13.83 -1.35
C THR A 113 -7.85 15.19 -1.88
N LYS A 114 -8.26 15.28 -3.14
CA LYS A 114 -8.76 16.54 -3.73
C LYS A 114 -9.99 17.09 -3.00
N ILE A 115 -10.92 16.21 -2.59
CA ILE A 115 -12.08 16.59 -1.78
C ILE A 115 -11.63 17.11 -0.42
N ALA A 116 -10.73 16.39 0.26
CA ALA A 116 -10.20 16.80 1.56
C ALA A 116 -9.48 18.16 1.48
N THR A 117 -8.63 18.37 0.46
CA THR A 117 -7.94 19.64 0.27
C THR A 117 -8.91 20.78 0.01
N SER A 118 -9.92 20.58 -0.85
CA SER A 118 -10.95 21.58 -1.10
C SER A 118 -11.74 21.95 0.16
N MET A 119 -12.00 20.99 1.05
CA MET A 119 -12.73 21.22 2.29
C MET A 119 -11.85 21.94 3.33
N ILE A 120 -10.58 21.55 3.45
CA ILE A 120 -9.60 22.22 4.29
C ILE A 120 -9.40 23.67 3.83
N ASP A 121 -9.28 23.92 2.53
CA ASP A 121 -9.11 25.26 1.98
C ASP A 121 -10.32 26.15 2.27
N SER A 122 -11.53 25.62 2.21
CA SER A 122 -12.74 26.36 2.61
C SER A 122 -12.73 26.71 4.10
N TRP A 123 -12.21 25.85 4.98
CA TRP A 123 -12.09 26.21 6.40
C TRP A 123 -10.96 27.19 6.69
N THR A 124 -9.90 27.15 5.89
CA THR A 124 -8.66 27.90 6.14
C THR A 124 -8.70 29.30 5.53
N TRP A 125 -9.34 29.43 4.36
CA TRP A 125 -9.24 30.63 3.53
C TRP A 125 -10.57 31.24 3.12
N ASP A 126 -11.71 30.62 3.42
CA ASP A 126 -13.01 31.26 3.19
C ASP A 126 -13.26 32.39 4.18
N SER A 127 -14.26 33.22 3.88
CA SER A 127 -14.59 34.40 4.67
C SER A 127 -14.93 34.00 6.10
N GLN A 128 -14.06 34.38 7.04
CA GLN A 128 -14.28 34.17 8.46
C GLN A 128 -15.63 34.83 8.84
N PRO A 129 -16.52 34.13 9.58
CA PRO A 129 -17.81 34.69 9.92
C PRO A 129 -17.62 36.03 10.64
N GLY A 130 -18.32 37.06 10.17
CA GLY A 130 -18.22 38.40 10.73
C GLY A 130 -18.59 38.44 12.21
N TRP A 131 -18.09 39.44 12.93
CA TRP A 131 -18.26 39.62 14.38
C TRP A 131 -19.71 39.50 14.91
N TYR A 132 -20.73 39.71 14.08
CA TYR A 132 -22.14 39.48 14.42
C TYR A 132 -22.49 38.01 14.72
N PHE A 133 -21.69 37.04 14.27
CA PHE A 133 -21.90 35.60 14.56
C PHE A 133 -21.40 35.18 15.96
N LEU A 134 -20.58 36.01 16.63
CA LEU A 134 -20.02 35.69 17.95
C LEU A 134 -21.00 35.94 19.11
N TYR A 135 -22.14 36.60 18.87
CA TYR A 135 -23.15 36.87 19.90
C TYR A 135 -24.04 35.66 20.21
N PHE A 136 -24.06 34.62 19.38
CA PHE A 136 -24.88 33.43 19.63
C PHE A 136 -24.26 32.41 20.61
N PHE A 137 -22.99 32.57 21.00
CA PHE A 137 -22.30 31.63 21.92
C PHE A 137 -21.96 32.23 23.29
N ILE A 138 -22.25 33.51 23.53
CA ILE A 138 -21.95 34.19 24.81
C ILE A 138 -23.21 34.35 25.68
N ASP A 139 -24.41 34.18 25.11
CA ASP A 139 -25.70 34.27 25.82
C ASP A 139 -26.37 32.90 26.02
N ASP A 140 -25.64 31.92 26.56
CA ASP A 140 -26.26 30.81 27.30
C ASP A 140 -25.65 30.78 28.71
N HIS A 141 -26.52 31.08 29.68
CA HIS A 141 -26.36 31.40 31.10
C HIS A 141 -25.24 30.72 31.92
#